data_AF-J9ES34-F1
#
_entry.id   AF-J9ES34-F1
#
_cell.length_a   1.000
_cell.length_b   1.000
_cell.length_c   1.000
_cell.angle_alpha   90.00
_cell.angle_beta   90.00
_cell.angle_gamma   90.00
#
_symmetry.space_group_name_H-M   'P 1'
#
loop_
_entity.id
_entity.type
_entity.pdbx_description
1 polymer ?
#
loop_
_entity_poly.entity_id
_entity_poly.type
_entity_poly.pdbx_seq_one_letter_code
_entity_poly.pdbx_strand_id
1 'polypeptide(L)'
;MSGKDEAQSNELQRLISDGMNLVCAENSDENLQSSHSQPPALTVDITDDFFMECKKLNNGELVMADDFQLSEAMSAIELMDPKMDIGMKPFDPSTAFESLIASGRLNITNMDEREMIATMDAMLASLISWLEGNSIAQTLLTCVFLNHMDSVTDSVLSAFSYGVLELTTVFRHIIQMASVYEEEDFNGYATQFHLLPIPKLTSSLKATEIDLQRRIK
;
A
#
# COMPACT_ATOMS: atom_id res chain seq x y z
N MET A 1 31.02 21.00 20.42
CA MET A 1 30.44 19.75 19.86
C MET A 1 29.11 19.35 20.49
N SER A 2 28.56 20.08 21.48
CA SER A 2 27.34 19.67 22.21
C SER A 2 26.00 20.11 21.57
N GLY A 3 25.99 21.16 20.73
CA GLY A 3 24.74 21.79 20.28
C GLY A 3 24.08 21.20 19.04
N LYS A 4 24.71 20.23 18.35
CA LYS A 4 24.10 19.54 17.19
C LYS A 4 23.30 18.30 17.62
N ASP A 5 23.74 17.60 18.65
CA ASP A 5 23.09 16.38 19.14
C ASP A 5 21.78 16.69 19.90
N GLU A 6 21.73 17.79 20.66
CA GLU A 6 20.49 18.25 21.33
C GLU A 6 19.43 18.74 20.33
N ALA A 7 19.84 19.34 19.22
CA ALA A 7 18.92 19.78 18.17
C ALA A 7 18.26 18.59 17.45
N GLN A 8 19.04 17.54 17.17
CA GLN A 8 18.53 16.29 16.58
C GLN A 8 17.62 15.51 17.55
N SER A 9 17.93 15.52 18.86
CA SER A 9 17.09 14.87 19.87
C SER A 9 15.71 15.54 20.03
N ASN A 10 15.67 16.88 20.01
CA ASN A 10 14.41 17.63 20.04
C ASN A 10 13.58 17.46 18.76
N GLU A 11 14.23 17.38 17.60
CA GLU A 11 13.56 17.10 16.33
C GLU A 11 12.97 15.69 16.31
N LEU A 12 13.71 14.69 16.80
CA LEU A 12 13.23 13.32 16.93
C LEU A 12 12.04 13.22 17.89
N GLN A 13 12.09 13.88 19.05
CA GLN A 13 10.96 13.93 19.98
C GLN A 13 9.72 14.59 19.37
N ARG A 14 9.92 15.65 18.57
CA ARG A 14 8.81 16.29 17.86
C ARG A 14 8.21 15.36 16.81
N LEU A 15 9.03 14.69 16.02
CA LEU A 15 8.59 13.72 15.01
C LEU A 15 7.86 12.53 15.64
N ILE A 16 8.33 12.04 16.80
CA ILE A 16 7.66 10.99 17.58
C ILE A 16 6.30 11.49 18.08
N SER A 17 6.23 12.71 18.64
CA SER A 17 4.96 13.27 19.11
C SER A 17 3.98 13.53 17.98
N ASP A 18 4.45 14.05 16.84
CA ASP A 18 3.64 14.29 15.64
C ASP A 18 3.14 12.95 15.06
N GLY A 19 4.00 11.93 15.04
CA GLY A 19 3.66 10.56 14.63
C GLY A 19 2.63 9.89 15.55
N MET A 20 2.79 9.99 16.87
CA MET A 20 1.80 9.47 17.83
C MET A 20 0.44 10.15 17.65
N ASN A 21 0.41 11.47 17.44
CA ASN A 21 -0.83 12.21 17.20
C ASN A 21 -1.53 11.77 15.90
N LEU A 22 -0.77 11.49 14.84
CA LEU A 22 -1.30 10.96 13.57
C LEU A 22 -1.89 9.55 13.72
N VAL A 23 -1.17 8.64 14.39
CA VAL A 23 -1.65 7.26 14.64
C VAL A 23 -2.92 7.24 15.50
N CYS A 24 -3.02 8.14 16.48
CA CYS A 24 -4.25 8.29 17.26
C CYS A 24 -5.41 8.86 16.44
N ALA A 25 -5.14 9.71 15.45
CA ALA A 25 -6.16 10.27 14.57
C ALA A 25 -6.68 9.25 13.55
N GLU A 26 -5.81 8.46 12.92
CA GLU A 26 -6.21 7.45 11.92
C GLU A 26 -7.03 6.30 12.52
N ASN A 27 -6.74 5.89 13.76
CA ASN A 27 -7.55 4.91 14.50
C ASN A 27 -8.99 5.40 14.80
N SER A 28 -9.27 6.70 14.62
CA SER A 28 -10.60 7.27 14.79
C SER A 28 -11.47 7.14 13.53
N ASP A 29 -10.87 7.01 12.34
CA ASP A 29 -11.59 6.98 11.05
C ASP A 29 -12.03 5.57 10.61
N GLU A 30 -11.36 4.50 11.06
CA GLU A 30 -11.79 3.11 10.77
C GLU A 30 -12.96 2.62 11.62
N ASN A 31 -13.39 3.36 12.64
CA ASN A 31 -14.42 2.93 13.59
C ASN A 31 -15.74 3.71 13.44
N LEU A 32 -16.25 3.83 12.21
CA LEU A 32 -17.57 4.40 11.93
C LEU A 32 -18.72 3.42 12.27
N GLN A 33 -18.72 2.85 13.48
CA GLN A 33 -19.91 2.26 14.14
C GLN A 33 -19.63 1.83 15.59
N SER A 34 -19.25 2.76 16.47
CA SER A 34 -19.74 2.75 17.85
C SER A 34 -19.52 4.10 18.54
N SER A 35 -20.61 4.69 19.03
CA SER A 35 -20.59 5.88 19.86
C SER A 35 -20.09 5.52 21.26
N HIS A 36 -18.78 5.34 21.41
CA HIS A 36 -18.12 5.39 22.71
C HIS A 36 -17.09 6.52 22.66
N SER A 37 -17.47 7.64 23.27
CA SER A 37 -16.55 8.71 23.65
C SER A 37 -15.47 8.13 24.58
N GLN A 38 -14.34 7.72 24.02
CA GLN A 38 -13.17 7.38 24.83
C GLN A 38 -12.66 8.68 25.50
N PRO A 39 -12.36 8.66 26.81
CA PRO A 39 -11.69 9.80 27.44
C PRO A 39 -10.33 10.04 26.78
N PRO A 40 -9.84 11.28 26.71
CA PRO A 40 -8.51 11.55 26.16
C PRO A 40 -7.50 10.72 26.96
N ALA A 41 -6.84 9.79 26.28
CA ALA A 41 -5.82 8.96 26.90
C ALA A 41 -4.71 9.88 27.42
N LEU A 42 -4.55 9.95 28.74
CA LEU A 42 -3.43 10.65 29.36
C LEU A 42 -2.18 9.83 29.04
N THR A 43 -1.37 10.33 28.11
CA THR A 43 -0.07 9.75 27.79
C THR A 43 0.92 10.12 28.89
N VAL A 44 1.58 9.11 29.46
CA VAL A 44 2.63 9.27 30.47
C VAL A 44 3.91 8.73 29.86
N ASP A 45 4.97 9.53 29.90
CA ASP A 45 6.30 9.09 29.46
C ASP A 45 6.90 8.14 30.50
N ILE A 46 7.18 6.90 30.08
CA ILE A 46 7.76 5.84 30.91
C ILE A 46 9.16 5.45 30.44
N THR A 47 9.82 6.25 29.61
CA THR A 47 11.10 5.90 28.97
C THR A 47 12.18 5.57 30.01
N ASP A 48 12.37 6.45 31.00
CA ASP A 48 13.40 6.27 32.03
C ASP A 48 13.11 5.06 32.93
N ASP A 49 11.85 4.90 33.33
CA ASP A 49 11.39 3.77 34.16
C ASP A 49 11.59 2.45 33.42
N PHE A 50 11.25 2.39 32.13
CA PHE A 50 11.44 1.21 31.28
C PHE A 50 12.91 0.81 31.20
N PHE A 51 13.82 1.74 30.88
CA PHE A 51 15.25 1.44 30.80
C PHE A 51 15.87 1.11 32.15
N MET A 52 15.34 1.63 33.26
CA MET A 52 15.78 1.26 34.60
C MET A 52 15.42 -0.19 34.94
N GLU A 53 14.23 -0.64 34.56
CA GLU A 53 13.81 -2.04 34.75
C GLU A 53 14.57 -2.99 33.81
N CYS A 54 14.81 -2.62 32.55
CA CYS A 54 15.59 -3.44 31.62
C CYS A 54 17.02 -3.75 32.12
N LYS A 55 17.65 -2.85 32.89
CA LYS A 55 18.98 -3.08 33.48
C LYS A 55 19.02 -4.20 34.51
N LYS A 56 17.87 -4.66 35.00
CA LYS A 56 17.77 -5.78 35.94
C LYS A 56 17.86 -7.14 35.26
N LEU A 57 17.71 -7.19 33.93
CA LEU A 57 17.79 -8.42 33.13
C LEU A 57 19.26 -8.83 32.93
N ASN A 58 19.53 -10.13 33.08
CA ASN A 58 20.82 -10.72 32.76
C ASN A 58 20.93 -11.00 31.25
N ASN A 59 22.16 -11.19 30.78
CA ASN A 59 22.41 -11.56 29.38
C ASN A 59 21.68 -12.86 29.02
N GLY A 60 20.83 -12.81 28.01
CA GLY A 60 20.04 -13.95 27.54
C GLY A 60 18.67 -14.11 28.20
N GLU A 61 18.30 -13.24 29.15
CA GLU A 61 16.94 -13.17 29.67
C GLU A 61 16.05 -12.33 28.75
N LEU A 62 14.80 -12.78 28.57
CA LEU A 62 13.79 -12.13 27.75
C LEU A 62 12.50 -12.04 28.57
N VAL A 63 11.85 -10.88 28.53
CA VAL A 63 10.52 -10.67 29.10
C VAL A 63 9.50 -10.71 27.97
N MET A 64 8.61 -11.67 28.03
CA MET A 64 7.58 -11.92 27.00
C MET A 64 6.28 -12.32 27.71
N ALA A 65 5.15 -12.25 27.01
CA ALA A 65 3.92 -12.86 27.50
C ALA A 65 4.03 -14.39 27.49
N ASP A 66 3.32 -15.07 28.39
CA ASP A 66 3.41 -16.54 28.54
C ASP A 66 2.92 -17.31 27.29
N ASP A 67 2.08 -16.69 26.48
CA ASP A 67 1.52 -17.22 25.24
C ASP A 67 2.31 -16.82 23.99
N PHE A 68 3.31 -15.95 24.11
CA PHE A 68 4.11 -15.48 22.98
C PHE A 68 5.22 -16.47 22.61
N GLN A 69 5.28 -16.85 21.33
CA GLN A 69 6.32 -17.74 20.82
C GLN A 69 7.43 -16.95 20.12
N LEU A 70 8.69 -17.26 20.43
CA LEU A 70 9.83 -16.57 19.82
C LEU A 70 9.91 -16.77 18.30
N SER A 71 9.30 -17.84 17.77
CA SER A 71 9.15 -18.04 16.32
C SER A 71 8.29 -16.96 15.66
N GLU A 72 7.34 -16.37 16.37
CA GLU A 72 6.53 -15.25 15.86
C GLU A 72 7.35 -13.97 15.76
N ALA A 73 8.34 -13.79 16.64
CA ALA A 73 9.28 -12.68 16.54
C ALA A 73 10.18 -12.76 15.30
N MET A 74 10.33 -13.93 14.67
CA MET A 74 11.18 -14.10 13.48
C MET A 74 10.60 -13.43 12.23
N SER A 75 9.28 -13.19 12.18
CA SER A 75 8.63 -12.45 11.09
C SER A 75 8.45 -10.96 11.41
N ALA A 76 8.89 -10.49 12.57
CA ALA A 76 8.77 -9.09 12.96
C ALA A 76 9.59 -8.18 12.04
N ILE A 77 9.02 -7.02 11.71
CA ILE A 77 9.70 -5.98 10.93
C ILE A 77 10.64 -5.23 11.87
N GLU A 78 11.91 -5.11 11.48
CA GLU A 78 12.91 -4.32 12.19
C GLU A 78 12.92 -2.88 11.68
N LEU A 79 12.57 -1.94 12.54
CA LEU A 79 12.62 -0.51 12.22
C LEU A 79 14.07 -0.04 12.05
N MET A 80 14.28 0.93 11.17
CA MET A 80 15.59 1.50 10.83
C MET A 80 16.57 0.54 10.12
N ASP A 81 16.18 -0.69 9.80
CA ASP A 81 16.97 -1.57 8.93
C ASP A 81 16.64 -1.30 7.45
N PRO A 82 17.63 -0.98 6.57
CA PRO A 82 17.35 -0.63 5.17
C PRO A 82 16.70 -1.73 4.31
N LYS A 83 16.74 -2.99 4.74
CA LYS A 83 16.16 -4.13 4.01
C LYS A 83 14.79 -4.50 4.54
N MET A 84 14.56 -4.34 5.84
CA MET A 84 13.29 -4.70 6.50
C MET A 84 12.33 -3.52 6.60
N ASP A 85 12.85 -2.30 6.77
CA ASP A 85 12.06 -1.08 6.92
C ASP A 85 11.89 -0.35 5.58
N ILE A 86 10.65 -0.33 5.07
CA ILE A 86 10.31 0.40 3.85
C ILE A 86 10.50 1.92 4.00
N GLY A 87 10.38 2.46 5.21
CA GLY A 87 10.58 3.87 5.52
C GLY A 87 12.05 4.32 5.40
N MET A 88 12.99 3.38 5.41
CA MET A 88 14.41 3.66 5.20
C MET A 88 14.77 3.85 3.72
N LYS A 89 13.91 3.42 2.80
CA LYS A 89 14.10 3.73 1.37
C LYS A 89 13.66 5.17 1.12
N PRO A 90 14.52 6.03 0.56
CA PRO A 90 14.13 7.40 0.25
C PRO A 90 12.99 7.38 -0.76
N PHE A 91 11.82 7.81 -0.33
CA PHE A 91 10.69 8.06 -1.21
C PHE A 91 10.98 9.30 -2.03
N ASP A 92 10.96 9.18 -3.35
CA ASP A 92 11.03 10.33 -4.25
C ASP A 92 9.63 10.95 -4.40
N PRO A 93 9.36 12.13 -3.82
CA PRO A 93 8.06 12.77 -3.92
C PRO A 93 7.67 13.12 -5.36
N SER A 94 8.63 13.14 -6.30
CA SER A 94 8.37 13.38 -7.72
C SER A 94 7.60 12.24 -8.39
N THR A 95 7.63 11.04 -7.79
CA THR A 95 6.93 9.85 -8.29
C THR A 95 5.52 9.69 -7.72
N ALA A 96 5.14 10.54 -6.75
CA ALA A 96 3.78 10.58 -6.23
C ALA A 96 2.78 10.99 -7.33
N PHE A 97 1.56 10.43 -7.27
CA PHE A 97 0.50 10.68 -8.26
C PHE A 97 0.24 12.18 -8.50
N GLU A 98 0.04 12.94 -7.43
CA GLU A 98 -0.21 14.39 -7.51
C GLU A 98 0.96 15.16 -8.16
N SER A 99 2.19 14.81 -7.79
CA SER A 99 3.40 15.42 -8.36
C SER A 99 3.56 15.11 -9.85
N LEU A 100 3.22 13.88 -10.26
CA LEU A 100 3.28 13.45 -11.66
C LEU A 100 2.25 14.18 -12.53
N ILE A 101 1.04 14.41 -12.00
CA ILE A 101 0.02 15.22 -12.67
C ILE A 101 0.46 16.68 -12.75
N ALA A 102 0.91 17.27 -11.64
CA ALA A 102 1.33 18.67 -11.59
C ALA A 102 2.52 18.96 -12.52
N SER A 103 3.44 18.00 -12.68
CA SER A 103 4.57 18.10 -13.59
C SER A 103 4.23 17.78 -15.06
N GLY A 104 3.01 17.32 -15.35
CA GLY A 104 2.59 16.90 -16.69
C GLY A 104 3.27 15.62 -17.18
N ARG A 105 3.87 14.84 -16.28
CA ARG A 105 4.51 13.55 -16.59
C ARG A 105 3.49 12.40 -16.66
N LEU A 106 2.30 12.61 -16.12
CA LEU A 106 1.19 11.65 -16.14
C LEU A 106 -0.05 12.28 -16.75
N ASN A 107 -0.50 11.72 -17.88
CA ASN A 107 -1.70 12.16 -18.58
C ASN A 107 -2.91 11.38 -18.05
N ILE A 108 -3.90 12.08 -17.47
CA ILE A 108 -5.11 11.45 -16.91
C ILE A 108 -6.41 11.77 -17.66
N THR A 109 -6.45 12.85 -18.46
CA THR A 109 -7.65 13.40 -19.11
C THR A 109 -7.75 13.12 -20.60
N ASN A 110 -6.65 13.23 -21.34
CA ASN A 110 -6.59 13.01 -22.78
C ASN A 110 -5.22 12.41 -23.12
N MET A 111 -5.02 11.16 -22.73
CA MET A 111 -3.77 10.46 -23.04
C MET A 111 -3.67 10.21 -24.55
N ASP A 112 -2.48 10.36 -25.12
CA ASP A 112 -2.25 10.02 -26.52
C ASP A 112 -2.53 8.53 -26.75
N GLU A 113 -3.06 8.18 -27.94
CA GLU A 113 -3.44 6.80 -28.25
C GLU A 113 -2.25 5.84 -28.14
N ARG A 114 -1.03 6.28 -28.50
CA ARG A 114 0.17 5.43 -28.39
C ARG A 114 0.58 5.22 -26.94
N GLU A 115 0.53 6.28 -26.13
CA GLU A 115 0.80 6.20 -24.69
C GLU A 115 -0.23 5.30 -23.99
N MET A 116 -1.50 5.42 -24.37
CA MET A 116 -2.58 4.59 -23.83
C MET A 116 -2.35 3.10 -24.15
N ILE A 117 -2.05 2.76 -25.41
CA ILE A 117 -1.76 1.39 -25.80
C ILE A 117 -0.52 0.86 -25.07
N ALA A 118 0.55 1.65 -24.98
CA ALA A 118 1.76 1.26 -24.26
C ALA A 118 1.49 1.01 -22.77
N THR A 119 0.64 1.83 -22.15
CA THR A 119 0.24 1.68 -20.75
C THR A 119 -0.61 0.43 -20.55
N MET A 120 -1.56 0.15 -21.46
CA MET A 120 -2.37 -1.08 -21.45
C MET A 120 -1.50 -2.34 -21.59
N ASP A 121 -0.54 -2.31 -22.50
CA ASP A 121 0.40 -3.42 -22.72
C ASP A 121 1.28 -3.66 -21.49
N ALA A 122 1.82 -2.59 -20.88
CA ALA A 122 2.59 -2.68 -19.65
C ALA A 122 1.77 -3.24 -18.47
N MET A 123 0.48 -2.87 -18.34
CA MET A 123 -0.42 -3.42 -17.33
C MET A 123 -0.64 -4.92 -17.52
N LEU A 124 -0.85 -5.38 -18.77
CA LEU A 124 -1.00 -6.80 -19.08
C LEU A 124 0.30 -7.57 -18.84
N ALA A 125 1.45 -7.04 -19.25
CA ALA A 125 2.74 -7.65 -18.99
C ALA A 125 3.01 -7.79 -17.47
N SER A 126 2.66 -6.77 -16.69
CA SER A 126 2.76 -6.81 -15.23
C SER A 126 1.82 -7.84 -14.60
N LEU A 127 0.61 -7.99 -15.15
CA LEU A 127 -0.33 -9.03 -14.74
C LEU A 127 0.24 -10.44 -15.00
N ILE A 128 0.85 -10.66 -16.18
CA ILE A 128 1.49 -11.95 -16.48
C ILE A 128 2.67 -12.20 -15.54
N SER A 129 3.50 -11.20 -15.25
CA SER A 129 4.60 -11.33 -14.30
C SER A 129 4.14 -11.72 -12.89
N TRP A 130 2.97 -11.23 -12.46
CA TRP A 130 2.34 -11.71 -11.23
C TRP A 130 1.91 -13.18 -11.32
N LEU A 131 1.31 -13.59 -12.44
CA LEU A 131 0.93 -14.99 -12.68
C LEU A 131 2.12 -15.96 -12.73
N GLU A 132 3.32 -15.47 -13.02
CA GLU A 132 4.58 -16.24 -12.93
C GLU A 132 5.06 -16.46 -11.48
N GLY A 133 4.37 -15.90 -10.48
CA GLY A 133 4.65 -16.11 -9.06
C GLY A 133 5.31 -14.93 -8.35
N ASN A 134 5.56 -13.81 -9.04
CA ASN A 134 6.08 -12.60 -8.40
C ASN A 134 5.00 -11.94 -7.51
N SER A 135 5.41 -11.10 -6.56
CA SER A 135 4.45 -10.36 -5.72
C SER A 135 3.64 -9.35 -6.54
N ILE A 136 2.33 -9.28 -6.29
CA ILE A 136 1.45 -8.31 -6.95
C ILE A 136 1.81 -6.85 -6.64
N ALA A 137 2.30 -6.61 -5.41
CA ALA A 137 2.76 -5.29 -4.95
C ALA A 137 3.98 -4.80 -5.74
N GLN A 138 4.78 -5.74 -6.25
CA GLN A 138 6.02 -5.47 -6.99
C GLN A 138 5.84 -5.50 -8.51
N THR A 139 4.67 -5.92 -9.00
CA THR A 139 4.37 -6.06 -10.42
C THR A 139 3.20 -5.15 -10.80
N LEU A 140 1.97 -5.65 -10.76
CA LEU A 140 0.79 -4.93 -11.23
C LEU A 140 0.53 -3.63 -10.47
N LEU A 141 0.65 -3.64 -9.13
CA LEU A 141 0.36 -2.47 -8.29
C LEU A 141 1.45 -1.39 -8.32
N THR A 142 2.54 -1.61 -9.04
CA THR A 142 3.50 -0.54 -9.36
C THR A 142 2.90 0.49 -10.33
N CYS A 143 1.84 0.11 -11.06
CA CYS A 143 1.11 1.01 -11.92
C CYS A 143 0.30 2.02 -11.09
N VAL A 144 0.71 3.30 -11.13
CA VAL A 144 0.10 4.38 -10.35
C VAL A 144 -1.39 4.54 -10.64
N PHE A 145 -1.84 4.27 -11.88
CA PHE A 145 -3.25 4.36 -12.27
C PHE A 145 -4.15 3.43 -11.46
N LEU A 146 -3.67 2.23 -11.11
CA LEU A 146 -4.47 1.23 -10.38
C LEU A 146 -4.70 1.63 -8.93
N ASN A 147 -3.83 2.46 -8.36
CA ASN A 147 -3.98 2.97 -6.99
C ASN A 147 -4.89 4.21 -6.93
N HIS A 148 -5.08 4.93 -8.04
CA HIS A 148 -5.83 6.20 -8.09
C HIS A 148 -6.91 6.21 -9.18
N MET A 149 -7.63 5.09 -9.33
CA MET A 149 -8.57 4.87 -10.43
C MET A 149 -9.70 5.92 -10.49
N ASP A 150 -10.17 6.39 -9.32
CA ASP A 150 -11.24 7.38 -9.22
C ASP A 150 -10.82 8.76 -9.76
N SER A 151 -9.51 9.01 -9.84
CA SER A 151 -8.93 10.24 -10.36
C SER A 151 -8.61 10.17 -11.86
N VAL A 152 -8.71 8.98 -12.47
CA VAL A 152 -8.47 8.79 -13.91
C VAL A 152 -9.71 9.22 -14.68
N THR A 153 -9.63 10.38 -15.32
CA THR A 153 -10.73 10.97 -16.10
C THR A 153 -10.90 10.38 -17.50
N ASP A 154 -9.87 9.74 -18.05
CA ASP A 154 -9.97 9.05 -19.34
C ASP A 154 -10.83 7.78 -19.18
N SER A 155 -11.99 7.78 -19.86
CA SER A 155 -12.96 6.68 -19.75
C SER A 155 -12.42 5.36 -20.26
N VAL A 156 -11.53 5.38 -21.26
CA VAL A 156 -10.99 4.18 -21.88
C VAL A 156 -9.99 3.51 -20.95
N LEU A 157 -9.03 4.28 -20.47
CA LEU A 157 -8.03 3.79 -19.55
C LEU A 157 -8.67 3.34 -18.23
N SER A 158 -9.59 4.13 -17.69
CA SER A 158 -10.32 3.79 -16.46
C SER A 158 -11.09 2.47 -16.59
N ALA A 159 -11.90 2.30 -17.66
CA ALA A 159 -12.66 1.07 -17.87
C ALA A 159 -11.74 -0.16 -18.02
N PHE A 160 -10.62 0.00 -18.73
CA PHE A 160 -9.62 -1.06 -18.89
C PHE A 160 -8.95 -1.41 -17.55
N SER A 161 -8.52 -0.43 -16.77
CA SER A 161 -7.89 -0.62 -15.45
C SER A 161 -8.80 -1.39 -14.50
N TYR A 162 -10.09 -1.03 -14.39
CA TYR A 162 -11.05 -1.81 -13.60
C TYR A 162 -11.21 -3.24 -14.15
N GLY A 163 -11.16 -3.42 -15.48
CA GLY A 163 -11.19 -4.73 -16.12
C GLY A 163 -10.00 -5.61 -15.73
N VAL A 164 -8.80 -5.05 -15.69
CA VAL A 164 -7.57 -5.75 -15.28
C VAL A 164 -7.63 -6.15 -13.81
N LEU A 165 -8.10 -5.29 -12.92
CA LEU A 165 -8.25 -5.62 -11.49
C LEU A 165 -9.32 -6.68 -11.24
N GLU A 166 -10.43 -6.64 -11.98
CA GLU A 166 -11.44 -7.70 -11.93
C GLU A 166 -10.86 -9.04 -12.40
N LEU A 167 -10.11 -9.03 -13.51
CA LEU A 167 -9.45 -10.22 -14.03
C LEU A 167 -8.45 -10.80 -13.02
N THR A 168 -7.67 -9.94 -12.38
CA THR A 168 -6.75 -10.29 -11.28
C THR A 168 -7.50 -11.00 -10.14
N THR A 169 -8.67 -10.48 -9.77
CA THR A 169 -9.51 -11.06 -8.71
C THR A 169 -10.03 -12.45 -9.10
N VAL A 170 -10.47 -12.62 -10.35
CA VAL A 170 -10.91 -13.90 -10.89
C VAL A 170 -9.76 -14.92 -10.92
N PHE A 171 -8.58 -14.51 -11.40
CA PHE A 171 -7.39 -15.37 -11.42
C PHE A 171 -6.99 -15.81 -10.03
N ARG A 172 -6.93 -14.88 -9.07
CA ARG A 172 -6.65 -15.21 -7.66
C ARG A 172 -7.63 -16.26 -7.13
N HIS A 173 -8.93 -16.08 -7.38
CA HIS A 173 -9.95 -17.02 -6.94
C HIS A 173 -9.74 -18.42 -7.54
N ILE A 174 -9.48 -18.51 -8.84
CA ILE A 174 -9.23 -19.79 -9.52
C ILE A 174 -7.98 -20.46 -8.95
N ILE A 175 -6.89 -19.71 -8.76
CA ILE A 175 -5.62 -20.23 -8.24
C ILE A 175 -5.80 -20.74 -6.80
N GLN A 176 -6.49 -19.99 -5.94
CA GLN A 176 -6.79 -20.42 -4.57
C GLN A 176 -7.65 -21.70 -4.54
N MET A 177 -8.54 -21.89 -5.51
CA MET A 177 -9.30 -23.14 -5.64
C MET A 177 -8.46 -24.32 -6.13
N ALA A 178 -7.31 -24.08 -6.77
CA ALA A 178 -6.47 -25.11 -7.34
C ALA A 178 -5.56 -25.84 -6.33
N SER A 179 -5.75 -25.60 -5.02
CA SER A 179 -4.96 -26.23 -3.93
C SER A 179 -3.45 -25.99 -4.06
N VAL A 180 -3.07 -24.79 -4.51
CA VAL A 180 -1.67 -24.35 -4.55
C VAL A 180 -1.17 -23.98 -3.16
N TYR A 181 0.14 -24.11 -2.94
CA TYR A 181 0.79 -23.66 -1.70
C TYR A 181 1.15 -22.18 -1.78
N GLU A 182 0.68 -21.39 -0.81
CA GLU A 182 0.92 -19.94 -0.73
C GLU A 182 2.42 -19.66 -0.51
N GLU A 183 2.97 -18.69 -1.25
CA GLU A 183 4.39 -18.31 -1.28
C GLU A 183 5.39 -19.37 -1.83
N GLU A 184 4.96 -20.62 -2.04
CA GLU A 184 5.75 -21.64 -2.74
C GLU A 184 5.42 -21.67 -4.24
N ASP A 185 4.14 -21.86 -4.57
CA ASP A 185 3.67 -21.94 -5.95
C ASP A 185 3.18 -20.58 -6.47
N PHE A 186 2.59 -19.77 -5.58
CA PHE A 186 1.97 -18.51 -5.95
C PHE A 186 1.91 -17.52 -4.79
N ASN A 187 2.20 -16.24 -5.08
CA ASN A 187 1.98 -15.14 -4.15
C ASN A 187 0.56 -14.58 -4.35
N GLY A 188 -0.38 -15.07 -3.55
CA GLY A 188 -1.79 -14.66 -3.55
C GLY A 188 -2.12 -13.46 -2.67
N TYR A 189 -1.13 -12.93 -1.94
CA TYR A 189 -1.32 -11.81 -1.03
C TYR A 189 -1.63 -10.55 -1.82
N ALA A 190 -2.91 -10.20 -1.87
CA ALA A 190 -3.38 -9.04 -2.62
C ALA A 190 -4.22 -8.15 -1.71
N THR A 191 -3.88 -6.86 -1.73
CA THR A 191 -4.61 -5.77 -1.10
C THR A 191 -6.08 -5.80 -1.53
N GLN A 192 -7.00 -5.37 -0.66
CA GLN A 192 -8.40 -5.25 -1.02
C GLN A 192 -8.55 -4.24 -2.16
N PHE A 193 -8.91 -4.72 -3.36
CA PHE A 193 -9.15 -3.86 -4.51
C PHE A 193 -10.50 -3.18 -4.39
N HIS A 194 -10.53 -1.88 -4.67
CA HIS A 194 -11.78 -1.18 -4.88
C HIS A 194 -12.30 -1.53 -6.28
N LEU A 195 -13.34 -2.37 -6.36
CA LEU A 195 -13.87 -2.87 -7.65
C LEU A 195 -15.25 -2.29 -7.93
N LEU A 196 -15.55 -2.08 -9.21
CA LEU A 196 -16.90 -1.79 -9.65
C LEU A 196 -17.72 -3.10 -9.69
N PRO A 197 -19.03 -3.04 -9.41
CA PRO A 197 -19.91 -4.20 -9.64
C PRO A 197 -19.83 -4.67 -11.10
N ILE A 198 -19.75 -5.99 -11.31
CA ILE A 198 -19.60 -6.61 -12.65
C ILE A 198 -20.58 -6.04 -13.71
N PRO A 199 -21.88 -5.81 -13.42
CA PRO A 199 -22.79 -5.23 -14.41
C PRO A 199 -22.40 -3.80 -14.84
N LYS A 200 -21.89 -3.00 -13.91
CA LYS A 200 -21.42 -1.64 -14.18
C LYS A 200 -20.12 -1.67 -14.98
N LEU A 201 -19.19 -2.55 -14.60
CA LEU A 201 -17.92 -2.73 -15.31
C LEU A 201 -18.13 -3.16 -16.77
N THR A 202 -18.92 -4.21 -16.99
CA THR A 202 -19.23 -4.72 -18.34
C THR A 202 -19.94 -3.68 -19.21
N SER A 203 -20.82 -2.87 -18.61
CA SER A 203 -21.46 -1.75 -19.31
C SER A 203 -20.46 -0.65 -19.69
N SER A 204 -19.54 -0.31 -18.77
CA SER A 204 -18.47 0.67 -19.00
C SER A 204 -17.52 0.24 -20.13
N LEU A 205 -17.09 -1.02 -20.11
CA LEU A 205 -16.24 -1.60 -21.16
C LEU A 205 -16.93 -1.56 -22.53
N LYS A 206 -18.20 -1.96 -22.61
CA LYS A 206 -18.98 -1.90 -23.87
C LYS A 206 -19.17 -0.48 -24.38
N ALA A 207 -19.48 0.47 -23.50
CA ALA A 207 -19.66 1.86 -23.88
C ALA A 207 -18.36 2.45 -24.47
N THR A 208 -17.24 2.13 -23.82
CA THR A 208 -15.90 2.52 -24.24
C THR A 208 -15.51 1.90 -25.58
N GLU A 209 -15.76 0.61 -25.77
CA GLU A 209 -15.50 -0.09 -27.03
C GLU A 209 -16.25 0.56 -28.21
N ILE A 210 -17.54 0.86 -28.01
CA ILE A 210 -18.37 1.53 -29.02
C ILE A 210 -17.82 2.92 -29.35
N ASP A 211 -17.35 3.66 -28.35
CA ASP A 211 -16.75 4.98 -28.56
C ASP A 211 -15.46 4.89 -29.40
N LEU A 212 -14.56 3.96 -29.07
CA LEU A 212 -13.34 3.71 -29.85
C LEU A 212 -13.66 3.32 -31.30
N GLN A 213 -14.65 2.43 -31.51
CA GLN A 213 -15.08 2.04 -32.86
C GLN A 213 -15.64 3.21 -33.68
N ARG A 214 -16.20 4.23 -33.03
CA ARG A 214 -16.65 5.45 -33.71
C ARG A 214 -15.50 6.37 -34.10
N ARG A 215 -14.44 6.44 -33.29
CA ARG A 215 -13.24 7.27 -33.57
C ARG A 215 -12.41 6.73 -34.74
N ILE A 216 -12.43 5.41 -34.95
CA ILE A 216 -11.69 4.73 -36.03
C ILE A 216 -12.39 4.86 -37.40
N LYS A 217 -13.70 5.15 -37.43
CA LYS A 217 -14.50 5.31 -38.66
C LYS A 217 -14.48 6.74 -39.17
#